data_AF-A0A2N2ZBP7-F1
#
_entry.id   AF-A0A2N2ZBP7-F1
#
_cell.length_a   1.000
_cell.length_b   1.000
_cell.length_c   1.000
_cell.angle_alpha   90.00
_cell.angle_beta   90.00
_cell.angle_gamma   90.00
#
_symmetry.space_group_name_H-M   'P 1'
#
loop_
_entity.id
_entity.type
_entity.pdbx_description
1 polymer ?
#
loop_
_entity_poly.entity_id
_entity_poly.type
_entity_poly.pdbx_seq_one_letter_code
_entity_poly.pdbx_strand_id
1 'polypeptide(L)'
;MTHELKKILQQYTIAKAVGQKTVLATVVALEGSSYRRPGVCMLIAESGQMTGAVSGGCVEKEILHQAQSVFKEGKAKLMTYDGRYRLGCEGILYILIEPFEPSEKWMEQFQQILANRENFTTKTFFTKDELKSSEKFGTAYFFSKEECLTVSPNFDVQSAMADAEISIFENELKPCFRLVIVGSEHDAVELCTAASFLGWEVTVIASPTDPKTIENFPGAHALIHSNPETLDVNQFDTESAIVLMTHSYVTDLKFLLAFKSKRFAYLGLLGPSKRREKLLGEFIEHAPEVSEDFFTNIHGPAGLNLGAETAQEIAVSIVAEILAVVRKQDASPLKKRKGRIHSQTE
;
A
#
# COMPACT_ATOMS: atom_id res chain seq x y z
N MET A 1 -2.43 2.67 -0.75
CA MET A 1 -3.86 2.88 -0.45
C MET A 1 -4.23 2.32 0.91
N THR A 2 -4.17 1.01 1.19
CA THR A 2 -4.53 0.47 2.53
C THR A 2 -3.71 1.05 3.67
N HIS A 3 -2.39 1.17 3.50
CA HIS A 3 -1.51 1.86 4.45
C HIS A 3 -1.88 3.35 4.65
N GLU A 4 -2.34 4.05 3.59
CA GLU A 4 -2.78 5.44 3.71
C GLU A 4 -4.10 5.54 4.49
N LEU A 5 -5.04 4.62 4.26
CA LEU A 5 -6.29 4.54 5.02
C LEU A 5 -6.05 4.21 6.50
N LYS A 6 -5.08 3.33 6.80
CA LYS A 6 -4.60 3.05 8.17
C LYS A 6 -4.11 4.33 8.87
N LYS A 7 -3.31 5.16 8.17
CA LYS A 7 -2.85 6.46 8.69
C LYS A 7 -3.99 7.46 8.87
N ILE A 8 -4.93 7.52 7.93
CA ILE A 8 -6.13 8.35 8.00
C ILE A 8 -6.94 7.99 9.24
N LEU A 9 -7.18 6.70 9.49
CA LEU A 9 -7.94 6.26 10.65
C LEU A 9 -7.23 6.63 11.97
N GLN A 10 -5.92 6.46 12.05
CA GLN A 10 -5.13 6.87 13.22
C GLN A 10 -5.30 8.38 13.52
N GLN A 11 -5.24 9.22 12.49
CA GLN A 11 -5.40 10.66 12.64
C GLN A 11 -6.85 11.07 12.95
N TYR A 12 -7.83 10.35 12.41
CA TYR A 12 -9.23 10.49 12.82
C TYR A 12 -9.41 10.19 14.31
N THR A 13 -8.83 9.11 14.84
CA THR A 13 -8.93 8.79 16.27
C THR A 13 -8.33 9.90 17.15
N ILE A 14 -7.21 10.50 16.73
CA ILE A 14 -6.59 11.64 17.42
C ILE A 14 -7.51 12.87 17.39
N ALA A 15 -8.05 13.22 16.21
CA ALA A 15 -8.96 14.35 16.05
C ALA A 15 -10.27 14.17 16.87
N LYS A 16 -10.84 12.96 16.84
CA LYS A 16 -12.05 12.61 17.58
C LYS A 16 -11.83 12.72 19.09
N ALA A 17 -10.67 12.32 19.60
CA ALA A 17 -10.33 12.41 21.02
C ALA A 17 -10.33 13.85 21.56
N VAL A 18 -10.11 14.84 20.69
CA VAL A 18 -10.18 16.28 21.02
C VAL A 18 -11.47 16.94 20.54
N GLY A 19 -12.48 16.15 20.12
CA GLY A 19 -13.79 16.64 19.69
C GLY A 19 -13.80 17.35 18.33
N GLN A 20 -12.76 17.20 17.51
CA GLN A 20 -12.71 17.81 16.19
C GLN A 20 -13.48 16.98 15.15
N LYS A 21 -14.24 17.68 14.30
CA LYS A 21 -14.82 17.07 13.10
C LYS A 21 -13.75 16.78 12.07
N THR A 22 -14.02 15.79 11.22
CA THR A 22 -13.15 15.40 10.11
C THR A 22 -13.95 15.19 8.83
N VAL A 23 -13.32 15.49 7.70
CA VAL A 23 -13.83 15.14 6.35
C VAL A 23 -12.77 14.36 5.58
N LEU A 24 -13.22 13.50 4.68
CA LEU A 24 -12.38 12.76 3.75
C LEU A 24 -12.54 13.36 2.35
N ALA A 25 -11.42 13.74 1.75
CA ALA A 25 -11.35 14.10 0.34
C ALA A 25 -10.79 12.92 -0.47
N THR A 26 -11.53 12.43 -1.45
CA THR A 26 -11.15 11.29 -2.29
C THR A 26 -11.20 11.69 -3.76
N VAL A 27 -10.14 11.45 -4.52
CA VAL A 27 -10.17 11.60 -5.98
C VAL A 27 -10.98 10.44 -6.56
N VAL A 28 -12.11 10.74 -7.22
CA VAL A 28 -13.05 9.73 -7.72
C VAL A 28 -13.04 9.60 -9.24
N ALA A 29 -12.66 10.67 -9.95
CA ALA A 29 -12.48 10.63 -11.39
C ALA A 29 -11.39 11.60 -11.86
N LEU A 30 -10.87 11.32 -13.05
CA LEU A 30 -9.86 12.11 -13.72
C LEU A 30 -10.16 12.15 -15.22
N GLU A 31 -10.20 13.35 -15.79
CA GLU A 31 -10.14 13.56 -17.24
C GLU A 31 -8.77 14.13 -17.61
N GLY A 32 -8.13 13.58 -18.65
CA GLY A 32 -6.78 14.00 -19.05
C GLY A 32 -5.65 13.39 -18.22
N SER A 33 -4.69 14.20 -17.78
CA SER A 33 -3.52 13.77 -17.00
C SER A 33 -3.40 14.49 -15.65
N SER A 34 -3.11 13.74 -14.59
CA SER A 34 -2.82 14.28 -13.26
C SER A 34 -1.72 13.49 -12.56
N TYR A 35 -1.10 14.11 -11.55
CA TYR A 35 -0.07 13.53 -10.69
C TYR A 35 -0.57 12.35 -9.85
N ARG A 36 -1.83 12.39 -9.40
CA ARG A 36 -2.49 11.30 -8.67
C ARG A 36 -3.66 10.74 -9.47
N ARG A 37 -4.04 9.51 -9.14
CA ARG A 37 -5.12 8.75 -9.78
C ARG A 37 -6.33 8.63 -8.84
N PRO A 38 -7.52 8.30 -9.38
CA PRO A 38 -8.65 7.93 -8.56
C PRO A 38 -8.30 6.88 -7.49
N GLY A 39 -8.88 7.03 -6.30
CA GLY A 39 -8.64 6.19 -5.13
C GLY A 39 -7.68 6.77 -4.10
N VAL A 40 -6.93 7.83 -4.41
CA VAL A 40 -6.16 8.55 -3.38
C VAL A 40 -7.08 9.38 -2.50
N CYS A 41 -6.78 9.42 -1.21
CA CYS A 41 -7.56 10.13 -0.23
C CYS A 41 -6.71 10.96 0.74
N MET A 42 -7.35 11.95 1.36
CA MET A 42 -6.78 12.86 2.33
C MET A 42 -7.81 13.18 3.40
N LEU A 43 -7.42 13.04 4.67
CA LEU A 43 -8.22 13.48 5.81
C LEU A 43 -7.95 14.96 6.09
N ILE A 44 -9.00 15.71 6.36
CA ILE A 44 -8.93 17.10 6.81
C ILE A 44 -9.68 17.21 8.14
N ALA A 45 -9.00 17.69 9.17
CA ALA A 45 -9.62 18.04 10.45
C ALA A 45 -10.13 19.49 10.42
N GLU A 46 -11.12 19.81 11.25
CA GLU A 46 -11.68 21.17 11.38
C GLU A 46 -10.62 22.22 11.75
N SER A 47 -9.57 21.82 12.46
CA SER A 47 -8.39 22.65 12.75
C SER A 47 -7.54 23.03 11.53
N GLY A 48 -7.79 22.42 10.37
CA GLY A 48 -7.01 22.58 9.15
C GLY A 48 -5.83 21.61 9.02
N GLN A 49 -5.60 20.73 10.01
CA GLN A 49 -4.62 19.67 9.89
C GLN A 49 -5.02 18.69 8.78
N MET A 50 -4.09 18.37 7.89
CA MET A 50 -4.31 17.48 6.75
C MET A 50 -3.40 16.25 6.84
N THR A 51 -3.94 15.07 6.56
CA THR A 51 -3.21 13.79 6.51
C THR A 51 -3.45 13.09 5.19
N GLY A 52 -2.38 12.75 4.48
CA GLY A 52 -2.45 12.28 3.10
C GLY A 52 -2.32 13.44 2.11
N ALA A 53 -2.44 13.14 0.82
CA ALA A 53 -2.36 14.14 -0.23
C ALA A 53 -3.08 13.63 -1.49
N VAL A 54 -3.90 14.49 -2.09
CA VAL A 54 -4.57 14.21 -3.36
C VAL A 54 -3.82 14.77 -4.56
N SER A 55 -2.87 15.69 -4.36
CA SER A 55 -2.05 16.29 -5.40
C SER A 55 -0.61 16.55 -4.92
N GLY A 56 0.06 17.57 -5.46
CA GLY A 56 1.38 18.04 -5.07
C GLY A 56 1.39 19.37 -4.27
N GLY A 57 0.27 19.81 -3.71
CA GLY A 57 0.19 20.96 -2.80
C GLY A 57 -0.71 22.13 -3.23
N CYS A 58 -1.15 22.17 -4.50
CA CYS A 58 -1.94 23.30 -5.03
C CYS A 58 -3.46 23.12 -4.87
N VAL A 59 -3.93 21.87 -4.82
CA VAL A 59 -5.37 21.57 -4.73
C VAL A 59 -5.82 21.53 -3.26
N GLU A 60 -4.91 21.22 -2.35
CA GLU A 60 -5.16 20.97 -0.93
C GLU A 60 -5.74 22.20 -0.22
N LYS A 61 -5.29 23.42 -0.56
CA LYS A 61 -5.85 24.66 -0.01
C LYS A 61 -7.29 24.89 -0.44
N GLU A 62 -7.60 24.59 -1.70
CA GLU A 62 -8.96 24.70 -2.22
C GLU A 62 -9.85 23.64 -1.57
N ILE A 63 -9.37 22.41 -1.42
CA ILE A 63 -10.10 21.35 -0.69
C ILE A 63 -10.39 21.77 0.75
N LEU A 64 -9.42 22.35 1.45
CA LEU A 64 -9.62 22.85 2.82
C LEU A 64 -10.68 23.96 2.87
N HIS A 65 -10.69 24.86 1.88
CA HIS A 65 -11.73 25.89 1.77
C HIS A 65 -13.10 25.27 1.50
N GLN A 66 -13.18 24.36 0.54
CA GLN A 66 -14.41 23.66 0.17
C GLN A 66 -14.91 22.76 1.31
N ALA A 67 -14.04 22.17 2.11
CA ALA A 67 -14.39 21.34 3.27
C ALA A 67 -15.20 22.09 4.33
N GLN A 68 -15.10 23.42 4.41
CA GLN A 68 -15.84 24.23 5.39
C GLN A 68 -17.36 24.06 5.27
N SER A 69 -17.90 23.96 4.06
CA SER A 69 -19.34 23.73 3.89
C SER A 69 -19.74 22.33 4.36
N VAL A 70 -18.88 21.33 4.13
CA VAL A 70 -19.11 19.94 4.57
C VAL A 70 -19.08 19.83 6.10
N PHE A 71 -18.15 20.51 6.78
CA PHE A 71 -18.12 20.58 8.24
C PHE A 71 -19.39 21.21 8.85
N LYS A 72 -19.90 22.25 8.18
CA LYS A 72 -21.07 23.01 8.62
C LYS A 72 -22.37 22.26 8.38
N GLU A 73 -22.54 21.68 7.20
CA GLU A 73 -23.81 21.10 6.73
C GLU A 73 -23.90 19.60 6.96
N GLY A 74 -22.76 18.90 7.14
CA GLY A 74 -22.71 17.44 7.24
C GLY A 74 -23.11 16.73 5.95
N LYS A 75 -23.06 17.43 4.80
CA LYS A 75 -23.42 16.91 3.47
C LYS A 75 -22.17 16.80 2.60
N ALA A 76 -22.01 15.64 1.97
CA ALA A 76 -20.91 15.41 1.04
C ALA A 76 -21.06 16.27 -0.21
N LYS A 77 -19.98 16.59 -0.91
CA LYS A 77 -20.06 17.30 -2.19
C LYS A 77 -18.95 16.88 -3.14
N LEU A 78 -19.21 17.06 -4.43
CA LEU A 78 -18.17 16.92 -5.44
C LEU A 78 -17.53 18.29 -5.72
N MET A 79 -16.20 18.31 -5.70
CA MET A 79 -15.40 19.44 -6.13
C MET A 79 -14.75 19.09 -7.47
N THR A 80 -14.94 19.94 -8.48
CA THR A 80 -14.17 19.87 -9.73
C THR A 80 -12.97 20.81 -9.65
N TYR A 81 -11.80 20.30 -10.02
CA TYR A 81 -10.58 21.10 -10.09
C TYR A 81 -9.93 20.97 -11.46
N ASP A 82 -9.85 22.08 -12.17
CA ASP A 82 -9.22 22.16 -13.48
C ASP A 82 -7.74 22.55 -13.35
N GLY A 83 -6.85 21.59 -13.58
CA GLY A 83 -5.40 21.79 -13.53
C GLY A 83 -4.83 22.61 -14.68
N ARG A 84 -5.57 22.76 -15.80
CA ARG A 84 -5.10 23.44 -17.02
C ARG A 84 -4.75 24.91 -16.77
N TYR A 85 -5.52 25.57 -15.92
CA TYR A 85 -5.35 27.00 -15.65
C TYR A 85 -4.26 27.32 -14.62
N ARG A 86 -3.75 26.32 -13.88
CA ARG A 86 -2.94 26.57 -12.67
C ARG A 86 -1.64 25.77 -12.55
N LEU A 87 -1.45 24.69 -13.30
CA LEU A 87 -0.43 23.68 -12.95
C LEU A 87 0.45 23.15 -14.10
N GLY A 88 0.15 23.46 -15.36
CA GLY A 88 0.78 22.77 -16.49
C GLY A 88 0.45 21.26 -16.55
N CYS A 89 -0.47 20.80 -15.70
CA CYS A 89 -1.10 19.48 -15.78
C CYS A 89 -2.39 19.60 -16.59
N GLU A 90 -2.47 18.88 -17.71
CA GLU A 90 -3.58 18.92 -18.66
C GLU A 90 -4.77 18.04 -18.21
N GLY A 91 -5.29 18.22 -16.98
CA GLY A 91 -6.35 17.36 -16.47
C GLY A 91 -7.31 18.00 -15.49
N ILE A 92 -8.53 17.43 -15.45
CA ILE A 92 -9.63 17.81 -14.56
C ILE A 92 -9.79 16.70 -13.51
N LEU A 93 -9.69 17.09 -12.24
CA LEU A 93 -9.89 16.20 -11.09
C LEU A 93 -11.30 16.37 -10.55
N TYR A 94 -11.94 15.24 -10.23
CA TYR A 94 -13.20 15.20 -9.50
C TYR A 94 -12.93 14.62 -8.12
N ILE A 95 -13.25 15.39 -7.09
CA ILE A 95 -12.84 15.10 -5.70
C ILE A 95 -14.10 15.09 -4.85
N LEU A 96 -14.47 13.93 -4.33
CA LEU A 96 -15.53 13.83 -3.35
C LEU A 96 -15.00 14.32 -2.00
N ILE A 97 -15.70 15.23 -1.36
CA ILE A 97 -15.44 15.67 0.01
C ILE A 97 -16.64 15.25 0.85
N GLU A 98 -16.46 14.31 1.78
CA GLU A 98 -17.53 13.76 2.62
C GLU A 98 -17.19 13.83 4.11
N PRO A 99 -18.18 13.90 5.02
CA PRO A 99 -17.94 13.69 6.44
C PRO A 99 -17.23 12.35 6.67
N PHE A 100 -16.22 12.34 7.53
CA PHE A 100 -15.51 11.12 7.91
C PHE A 100 -15.75 10.86 9.39
N GLU A 101 -16.75 10.04 9.67
CA GLU A 101 -17.19 9.63 11.00
C GLU A 101 -17.53 8.12 10.98
N PRO A 102 -16.53 7.24 10.75
CA PRO A 102 -16.77 5.80 10.77
C PRO A 102 -17.34 5.36 12.12
N SER A 103 -18.34 4.48 12.06
CA SER A 103 -18.95 3.83 13.21
C SER A 103 -17.97 2.87 13.92
N GLU A 104 -18.28 2.47 15.15
CA GLU A 104 -17.50 1.46 15.86
C GLU A 104 -17.42 0.15 15.09
N LYS A 105 -18.54 -0.31 14.54
CA LYS A 105 -18.60 -1.49 13.66
C LYS A 105 -17.69 -1.36 12.44
N TRP A 106 -17.63 -0.17 11.81
CA TRP A 106 -16.70 0.07 10.69
C TRP A 106 -15.26 -0.08 11.14
N MET A 107 -14.89 0.51 12.28
CA MET A 107 -13.54 0.45 12.81
C MET A 107 -13.14 -0.97 13.16
N GLU A 108 -14.02 -1.74 13.81
CA GLU A 108 -13.79 -3.15 14.16
C GLU A 108 -13.57 -4.01 12.92
N GLN A 109 -14.45 -3.91 11.91
CA GLN A 109 -14.28 -4.69 10.67
C GLN A 109 -13.01 -4.31 9.93
N PHE A 110 -12.67 -3.01 9.86
CA PHE A 110 -11.42 -2.59 9.24
C PHE A 110 -10.19 -3.16 9.97
N GLN A 111 -10.19 -3.17 11.30
CA GLN A 111 -9.09 -3.79 12.08
C GLN A 111 -8.99 -5.30 11.85
N GLN A 112 -10.13 -6.00 11.75
CA GLN A 112 -10.14 -7.44 11.43
C GLN A 112 -9.56 -7.71 10.04
N ILE A 113 -9.95 -6.93 9.03
CA ILE A 113 -9.40 -7.03 7.67
C ILE A 113 -7.89 -6.79 7.66
N LEU A 114 -7.39 -5.80 8.41
CA LEU A 114 -5.97 -5.54 8.54
C LEU A 114 -5.23 -6.70 9.22
N ALA A 115 -5.79 -7.28 10.29
CA ALA A 115 -5.20 -8.39 11.02
C ALA A 115 -5.16 -9.69 10.18
N ASN A 116 -6.25 -9.99 9.47
CA ASN A 116 -6.37 -11.16 8.61
C ASN A 116 -5.71 -11.00 7.24
N ARG A 117 -5.30 -9.76 6.90
CA ARG A 117 -4.69 -9.40 5.61
C ARG A 117 -5.59 -9.74 4.42
N GLU A 118 -6.86 -9.39 4.55
CA GLU A 118 -7.86 -9.62 3.53
C GLU A 118 -7.97 -8.42 2.56
N ASN A 119 -8.39 -8.69 1.34
CA ASN A 119 -8.78 -7.63 0.41
C ASN A 119 -10.15 -7.08 0.81
N PHE A 120 -10.40 -5.82 0.51
CA PHE A 120 -11.73 -5.22 0.64
C PHE A 120 -11.97 -4.23 -0.49
N THR A 121 -13.24 -3.93 -0.77
CA THR A 121 -13.63 -3.04 -1.87
C THR A 121 -14.27 -1.78 -1.35
N THR A 122 -14.03 -0.67 -2.02
CA THR A 122 -14.77 0.59 -1.81
C THR A 122 -15.54 0.94 -3.07
N LYS A 123 -16.78 1.40 -2.89
CA LYS A 123 -17.58 2.02 -3.96
C LYS A 123 -17.91 3.45 -3.55
N THR A 124 -17.44 4.40 -4.34
CA THR A 124 -17.71 5.82 -4.13
C THR A 124 -18.73 6.30 -5.15
N PHE A 125 -19.80 6.89 -4.66
CA PHE A 125 -20.97 7.33 -5.41
C PHE A 125 -20.91 8.84 -5.61
N PHE A 126 -21.02 9.30 -6.85
CA PHE A 126 -20.93 10.71 -7.22
C PHE A 126 -21.61 11.00 -8.56
N THR A 127 -21.84 12.26 -8.88
CA THR A 127 -22.19 12.69 -10.24
C THR A 127 -21.37 13.92 -10.62
N LYS A 128 -20.97 14.03 -11.88
CA LYS A 128 -20.18 15.17 -12.39
C LYS A 128 -21.02 16.45 -12.56
N ASP A 129 -22.34 16.34 -12.41
CA ASP A 129 -23.23 17.48 -12.43
C ASP A 129 -23.24 18.16 -11.05
N GLU A 130 -22.54 19.29 -10.95
CA GLU A 130 -22.39 20.06 -9.70
C GLU A 130 -23.71 20.63 -9.18
N LEU A 131 -24.76 20.67 -9.99
CA LEU A 131 -26.09 21.16 -9.60
C LEU A 131 -26.93 20.08 -8.89
N LYS A 132 -26.49 18.82 -8.90
CA LYS A 132 -27.24 17.68 -8.36
C LYS A 132 -26.88 17.37 -6.90
N SER A 133 -27.84 16.74 -6.21
CA SER A 133 -27.89 16.63 -4.75
C SER A 133 -26.69 15.89 -4.14
N SER A 134 -26.09 16.53 -3.14
CA SER A 134 -25.11 16.01 -2.19
C SER A 134 -25.56 14.76 -1.41
N GLU A 135 -26.87 14.54 -1.27
CA GLU A 135 -27.42 13.53 -0.34
C GLU A 135 -27.19 12.09 -0.83
N LYS A 136 -26.86 11.92 -2.12
CA LYS A 136 -26.56 10.62 -2.72
C LYS A 136 -25.05 10.39 -2.93
N PHE A 137 -24.21 11.28 -2.42
CA PHE A 137 -22.77 11.11 -2.52
C PHE A 137 -22.19 10.54 -1.24
N GLY A 138 -21.22 9.64 -1.41
CA GLY A 138 -20.52 9.04 -0.28
C GLY A 138 -19.77 7.80 -0.69
N THR A 139 -19.00 7.26 0.25
CA THR A 139 -18.25 6.02 0.06
C THR A 139 -18.81 4.89 0.92
N ALA A 140 -19.09 3.76 0.27
CA ALA A 140 -19.42 2.50 0.90
C ALA A 140 -18.21 1.56 0.89
N TYR A 141 -17.96 0.90 2.01
CA TYR A 141 -16.88 -0.05 2.25
C TYR A 141 -17.46 -1.46 2.38
N PHE A 142 -16.93 -2.39 1.60
CA PHE A 142 -17.34 -3.79 1.55
C PHE A 142 -16.22 -4.63 2.14
N PHE A 143 -16.28 -4.86 3.45
CA PHE A 143 -15.36 -5.75 4.17
C PHE A 143 -15.80 -7.22 4.06
N SER A 144 -17.07 -7.47 3.77
CA SER A 144 -17.61 -8.79 3.45
C SER A 144 -18.52 -8.72 2.23
N LYS A 145 -18.98 -9.87 1.73
CA LYS A 145 -19.93 -9.93 0.60
C LYS A 145 -21.36 -9.55 0.98
N GLU A 146 -21.67 -9.53 2.27
CA GLU A 146 -23.05 -9.51 2.77
C GLU A 146 -23.50 -8.11 3.20
N GLU A 147 -22.55 -7.24 3.59
CA GLU A 147 -22.84 -5.94 4.14
C GLU A 147 -21.85 -4.88 3.65
N CYS A 148 -22.34 -3.65 3.53
CA CYS A 148 -21.50 -2.47 3.35
C CYS A 148 -21.64 -1.52 4.54
N LEU A 149 -20.54 -0.85 4.88
CA LEU A 149 -20.52 0.19 5.90
C LEU A 149 -20.08 1.52 5.29
N THR A 150 -20.59 2.63 5.80
CA THR A 150 -20.27 3.97 5.32
C THR A 150 -19.39 4.70 6.34
N VAL A 151 -18.67 5.71 5.86
CA VAL A 151 -17.91 6.64 6.71
C VAL A 151 -18.67 7.95 6.94
N SER A 152 -19.73 8.21 6.17
CA SER A 152 -20.64 9.34 6.33
C SER A 152 -21.96 8.85 6.93
N PRO A 153 -22.41 9.39 8.08
CA PRO A 153 -23.57 8.86 8.82
C PRO A 153 -24.91 9.06 8.08
N ASN A 154 -24.98 10.03 7.17
CA ASN A 154 -26.22 10.36 6.44
C ASN A 154 -26.23 9.80 5.01
N PHE A 155 -25.29 8.93 4.65
CA PHE A 155 -25.20 8.39 3.29
C PHE A 155 -26.03 7.11 3.15
N ASP A 156 -27.09 7.20 2.34
CA ASP A 156 -27.93 6.05 1.98
C ASP A 156 -27.44 5.40 0.68
N VAL A 157 -26.76 4.26 0.83
CA VAL A 157 -26.21 3.48 -0.28
C VAL A 157 -27.32 2.95 -1.20
N GLN A 158 -28.48 2.55 -0.67
CA GLN A 158 -29.56 1.99 -1.47
C GLN A 158 -30.19 3.05 -2.38
N SER A 159 -30.44 4.23 -1.82
CA SER A 159 -30.92 5.40 -2.58
C SER A 159 -29.94 5.81 -3.68
N ALA A 160 -28.63 5.79 -3.40
CA ALA A 160 -27.59 6.09 -4.38
C ALA A 160 -27.48 5.03 -5.48
N MET A 161 -27.57 3.73 -5.14
CA MET A 161 -27.54 2.62 -6.10
C MET A 161 -28.75 2.58 -7.04
N ALA A 162 -29.92 3.05 -6.58
CA ALA A 162 -31.14 3.07 -7.37
C ALA A 162 -31.20 4.24 -8.38
N ASP A 163 -30.29 5.22 -8.26
CA ASP A 163 -30.26 6.39 -9.13
C ASP A 163 -29.37 6.15 -10.35
N ALA A 164 -29.99 6.10 -11.54
CA ALA A 164 -29.30 5.87 -12.81
C ALA A 164 -28.32 7.00 -13.21
N GLU A 165 -28.41 8.18 -12.57
CA GLU A 165 -27.51 9.31 -12.84
C GLU A 165 -26.26 9.32 -11.97
N ILE A 166 -26.18 8.42 -10.97
CA ILE A 166 -25.03 8.27 -10.09
C ILE A 166 -23.97 7.39 -10.77
N SER A 167 -22.77 7.94 -10.87
CA SER A 167 -21.56 7.20 -11.24
C SER A 167 -20.96 6.52 -10.02
N ILE A 168 -20.37 5.35 -10.25
CA ILE A 168 -19.71 4.55 -9.20
C ILE A 168 -18.24 4.40 -9.56
N PHE A 169 -17.36 4.89 -8.68
CA PHE A 169 -15.95 4.55 -8.71
C PHE A 169 -15.69 3.37 -7.77
N GLU A 170 -15.28 2.23 -8.33
CA GLU A 170 -14.95 1.02 -7.58
C GLU A 170 -13.44 0.85 -7.47
N ASN A 171 -12.96 0.51 -6.27
CA ASN A 171 -11.55 0.30 -5.99
C ASN A 171 -11.37 -0.90 -5.05
N GLU A 172 -10.57 -1.87 -5.47
CA GLU A 172 -10.15 -3.00 -4.63
C GLU A 172 -8.85 -2.65 -3.90
N LEU A 173 -8.86 -2.76 -2.58
CA LEU A 173 -7.72 -2.52 -1.71
C LEU A 173 -7.17 -3.85 -1.20
N LYS A 174 -5.92 -4.11 -1.55
CA LYS A 174 -5.12 -5.24 -1.08
C LYS A 174 -4.62 -5.03 0.35
N PRO A 175 -4.22 -6.07 1.10
CA PRO A 175 -3.54 -5.88 2.38
C PRO A 175 -2.27 -5.03 2.25
N CYS A 176 -1.79 -4.50 3.37
CA CYS A 176 -0.50 -3.80 3.40
C CYS A 176 0.60 -4.74 2.89
N PHE A 177 1.36 -4.27 1.90
CA PHE A 177 2.46 -5.05 1.35
C PHE A 177 3.47 -5.37 2.44
N ARG A 178 3.92 -6.62 2.50
CA ARG A 178 4.82 -7.09 3.55
C ARG A 178 6.21 -7.37 2.99
N LEU A 179 7.24 -6.96 3.70
CA LEU A 179 8.62 -7.39 3.44
C LEU A 179 9.11 -8.22 4.61
N VAL A 180 9.53 -9.44 4.33
CA VAL A 180 10.18 -10.32 5.30
C VAL A 180 11.67 -10.33 5.02
N ILE A 181 12.45 -9.86 5.99
CA ILE A 181 13.91 -9.82 5.91
C ILE A 181 14.44 -10.99 6.74
N VAL A 182 15.12 -11.93 6.11
CA VAL A 182 15.74 -13.08 6.79
C VAL A 182 17.21 -12.79 6.98
N GLY A 183 17.59 -12.47 8.21
CA GLY A 183 18.87 -11.86 8.55
C GLY A 183 18.68 -10.58 9.36
N SER A 184 19.64 -10.28 10.21
CA SER A 184 19.53 -9.25 11.25
C SER A 184 20.80 -8.40 11.36
N GLU A 185 21.63 -8.42 10.32
CA GLU A 185 22.87 -7.63 10.24
C GLU A 185 22.59 -6.17 9.87
N HIS A 186 23.64 -5.35 9.82
CA HIS A 186 23.52 -3.90 9.58
C HIS A 186 22.79 -3.53 8.27
N ASP A 187 22.91 -4.34 7.21
CA ASP A 187 22.22 -4.16 5.94
C ASP A 187 20.71 -4.44 6.04
N ALA A 188 20.29 -5.36 6.90
CA ALA A 188 18.88 -5.61 7.21
C ALA A 188 18.22 -4.40 7.88
N VAL A 189 18.95 -3.64 8.70
CA VAL A 189 18.46 -2.40 9.34
C VAL A 189 18.15 -1.32 8.30
N GLU A 190 19.05 -1.14 7.33
CA GLU A 190 18.87 -0.16 6.25
C GLU A 190 17.72 -0.56 5.31
N LEU A 191 17.63 -1.85 4.97
CA LEU A 191 16.52 -2.38 4.18
C LEU A 191 15.17 -2.21 4.90
N CYS A 192 15.13 -2.48 6.21
CA CYS A 192 13.94 -2.25 7.02
C CYS A 192 13.49 -0.77 7.00
N THR A 193 14.45 0.14 7.18
CA THR A 193 14.18 1.58 7.16
C THR A 193 13.65 2.03 5.79
N ALA A 194 14.27 1.58 4.70
CA ALA A 194 13.85 1.93 3.33
C ALA A 194 12.45 1.38 2.99
N ALA A 195 12.16 0.13 3.39
CA ALA A 195 10.86 -0.49 3.13
C ALA A 195 9.73 0.10 3.99
N SER A 196 9.99 0.35 5.27
CA SER A 196 9.01 0.96 6.18
C SER A 196 8.65 2.39 5.75
N PHE A 197 9.58 3.14 5.15
CA PHE A 197 9.31 4.46 4.56
C PHE A 197 8.23 4.39 3.46
N LEU A 198 8.19 3.32 2.67
CA LEU A 198 7.15 3.09 1.65
C LEU A 198 5.79 2.68 2.25
N GLY A 199 5.72 2.49 3.56
CA GLY A 199 4.53 2.01 4.24
C GLY A 199 4.34 0.50 4.19
N TRP A 200 5.40 -0.26 3.93
CA TRP A 200 5.37 -1.72 3.99
C TRP A 200 5.41 -2.20 5.43
N GLU A 201 4.74 -3.31 5.70
CA GLU A 201 4.86 -4.01 6.98
C GLU A 201 6.12 -4.86 6.93
N VAL A 202 7.17 -4.43 7.64
CA VAL A 202 8.46 -5.14 7.64
C VAL A 202 8.52 -6.11 8.82
N THR A 203 8.76 -7.38 8.53
CA THR A 203 9.07 -8.41 9.53
C THR A 203 10.53 -8.81 9.39
N VAL A 204 11.30 -8.69 10.47
CA VAL A 204 12.69 -9.17 10.51
C VAL A 204 12.72 -10.55 11.17
N ILE A 205 13.42 -11.50 10.56
CA ILE A 205 13.66 -12.83 11.11
C ILE A 205 15.13 -12.89 11.52
N ALA A 206 15.37 -13.01 12.83
CA ALA A 206 16.68 -13.15 13.43
C ALA A 206 16.88 -14.57 13.99
N SER A 207 18.14 -14.96 14.16
CA SER A 207 18.49 -16.22 14.84
C SER A 207 17.88 -16.24 16.25
N PRO A 208 17.46 -17.39 16.80
CA PRO A 208 17.03 -17.52 18.19
C PRO A 208 18.05 -17.01 19.24
N THR A 209 19.32 -16.92 18.86
CA THR A 209 20.41 -16.44 19.71
C THR A 209 20.81 -14.98 19.47
N ASP A 210 20.16 -14.28 18.53
CA ASP A 210 20.44 -12.87 18.30
C ASP A 210 19.90 -12.03 19.47
N PRO A 211 20.70 -11.15 20.09
CA PRO A 211 20.23 -10.31 21.20
C PRO A 211 19.45 -9.07 20.76
N LYS A 212 19.37 -8.77 19.45
CA LYS A 212 18.70 -7.57 18.95
C LYS A 212 17.21 -7.58 19.30
N THR A 213 16.68 -6.39 19.57
CA THR A 213 15.25 -6.15 19.80
C THR A 213 14.66 -5.39 18.62
N ILE A 214 13.34 -5.24 18.61
CA ILE A 214 12.65 -4.48 17.56
C ILE A 214 13.13 -3.02 17.47
N GLU A 215 13.68 -2.46 18.55
CA GLU A 215 14.25 -1.10 18.58
C GLU A 215 15.50 -0.97 17.69
N ASN A 216 16.19 -2.06 17.40
CA ASN A 216 17.31 -2.08 16.45
C ASN A 216 16.85 -1.96 14.99
N PHE A 217 15.55 -2.07 14.71
CA PHE A 217 14.97 -2.04 13.37
C PHE A 217 13.90 -0.94 13.27
N PRO A 218 14.31 0.33 13.09
CA PRO A 218 13.38 1.45 13.00
C PRO A 218 12.31 1.22 11.92
N GLY A 219 11.03 1.34 12.32
CA GLY A 219 9.90 1.15 11.43
C GLY A 219 9.48 -0.31 11.20
N ALA A 220 10.16 -1.29 11.80
CA ALA A 220 9.74 -2.69 11.73
C ALA A 220 8.35 -2.88 12.35
N HIS A 221 7.52 -3.69 11.69
CA HIS A 221 6.24 -4.14 12.21
C HIS A 221 6.42 -5.27 13.23
N ALA A 222 7.38 -6.17 12.99
CA ALA A 222 7.66 -7.30 13.87
C ALA A 222 9.14 -7.74 13.78
N LEU A 223 9.64 -8.32 14.89
CA LEU A 223 10.89 -9.06 14.95
C LEU A 223 10.60 -10.47 15.47
N ILE A 224 10.95 -11.48 14.68
CA ILE A 224 10.74 -12.90 15.00
C ILE A 224 12.09 -13.56 15.21
N HIS A 225 12.29 -14.18 16.37
CA HIS A 225 13.46 -15.00 16.66
C HIS A 225 13.14 -16.46 16.34
N SER A 226 13.60 -16.96 15.20
CA SER A 226 13.24 -18.29 14.72
C SER A 226 14.31 -18.87 13.79
N ASN A 227 14.29 -20.19 13.64
CA ASN A 227 15.12 -20.92 12.69
C ASN A 227 14.25 -21.49 11.55
N PRO A 228 14.85 -21.94 10.43
CA PRO A 228 14.10 -22.48 9.30
C PRO A 228 13.12 -23.60 9.65
N GLU A 229 13.46 -24.42 10.65
CA GLU A 229 12.68 -25.58 11.05
C GLU A 229 11.46 -25.23 11.92
N THR A 230 11.45 -24.07 12.59
CA THR A 230 10.37 -23.63 13.50
C THR A 230 9.57 -22.46 12.97
N LEU A 231 10.03 -21.81 11.90
CA LEU A 231 9.34 -20.68 11.30
C LEU A 231 8.01 -21.14 10.71
N ASP A 232 6.90 -20.58 11.18
CA ASP A 232 5.61 -20.76 10.52
C ASP A 232 5.57 -19.95 9.22
N VAL A 233 5.91 -20.60 8.11
CA VAL A 233 5.89 -19.98 6.78
C VAL A 233 4.46 -19.71 6.27
N ASN A 234 3.42 -20.25 6.92
CA ASN A 234 2.02 -20.04 6.50
C ASN A 234 1.52 -18.63 6.80
N GLN A 235 2.15 -17.92 7.73
CA GLN A 235 1.80 -16.54 8.05
C GLN A 235 2.11 -15.56 6.90
N PHE A 236 2.90 -15.97 5.91
CA PHE A 236 3.31 -15.15 4.75
C PHE A 236 2.46 -15.50 3.53
N ASP A 237 1.93 -14.47 2.88
CA ASP A 237 0.96 -14.56 1.78
C ASP A 237 1.57 -14.14 0.43
N THR A 238 0.73 -14.14 -0.61
CA THR A 238 1.13 -13.72 -1.97
C THR A 238 1.40 -12.22 -2.11
N GLU A 239 1.11 -11.42 -1.08
CA GLU A 239 1.42 -9.98 -1.00
C GLU A 239 2.63 -9.72 -0.09
N SER A 240 3.43 -10.77 0.16
CA SER A 240 4.69 -10.74 0.91
C SER A 240 5.89 -10.89 -0.03
N ALA A 241 6.91 -10.05 0.13
CA ALA A 241 8.24 -10.24 -0.43
C ALA A 241 9.17 -10.83 0.63
N ILE A 242 10.08 -11.71 0.22
CA ILE A 242 11.12 -12.30 1.08
C ILE A 242 12.49 -11.87 0.57
N VAL A 243 13.40 -11.48 1.46
CA VAL A 243 14.82 -11.24 1.14
C VAL A 243 15.68 -12.08 2.08
N LEU A 244 16.43 -13.03 1.52
CA LEU A 244 17.44 -13.81 2.25
C LEU A 244 18.77 -13.06 2.26
N MET A 245 19.21 -12.67 3.45
CA MET A 245 20.44 -11.92 3.68
C MET A 245 21.10 -12.29 5.01
N THR A 246 21.11 -13.59 5.35
CA THR A 246 21.72 -14.06 6.61
C THR A 246 23.25 -14.04 6.58
N HIS A 247 23.84 -13.75 5.42
CA HIS A 247 25.26 -13.89 5.10
C HIS A 247 25.82 -15.32 5.23
N SER A 248 25.06 -16.28 5.75
CA SER A 248 25.40 -17.70 5.89
C SER A 248 24.80 -18.54 4.76
N TYR A 249 25.67 -19.18 3.98
CA TYR A 249 25.26 -20.03 2.87
C TYR A 249 24.33 -21.17 3.32
N VAL A 250 24.68 -21.84 4.42
CA VAL A 250 23.91 -22.98 4.95
C VAL A 250 22.55 -22.52 5.47
N THR A 251 22.50 -21.36 6.12
CA THR A 251 21.26 -20.82 6.68
C THR A 251 20.31 -20.37 5.59
N ASP A 252 20.80 -19.67 4.56
CA ASP A 252 19.99 -19.24 3.42
C ASP A 252 19.40 -20.45 2.67
N LEU A 253 20.19 -21.51 2.44
CA LEU A 253 19.70 -22.74 1.80
C LEU A 253 18.55 -23.38 2.59
N LYS A 254 18.67 -23.45 3.92
CA LYS A 254 17.62 -24.01 4.78
C LYS A 254 16.34 -23.18 4.76
N PHE A 255 16.44 -21.85 4.80
CA PHE A 255 15.26 -20.98 4.66
C PHE A 255 14.64 -21.13 3.27
N LEU A 256 15.44 -21.20 2.21
CA LEU A 256 14.93 -21.44 0.86
C LEU A 256 14.15 -22.75 0.78
N LEU A 257 14.64 -23.83 1.40
CA LEU A 257 13.93 -25.10 1.53
C LEU A 257 12.64 -25.00 2.33
N ALA A 258 12.61 -24.23 3.42
CA ALA A 258 11.39 -23.98 4.19
C ALA A 258 10.32 -23.24 3.37
N PHE A 259 10.74 -22.42 2.42
CA PHE A 259 9.89 -21.61 1.55
C PHE A 259 9.39 -22.32 0.28
N LYS A 260 9.88 -23.53 -0.03
CA LYS A 260 9.68 -24.20 -1.33
C LYS A 260 8.22 -24.43 -1.75
N SER A 261 7.30 -24.54 -0.80
CA SER A 261 5.87 -24.79 -1.05
C SER A 261 5.01 -23.53 -1.03
N LYS A 262 5.65 -22.35 -0.91
CA LYS A 262 4.97 -21.06 -0.81
C LYS A 262 5.20 -20.22 -2.05
N ARG A 263 4.24 -19.33 -2.31
CA ARG A 263 4.32 -18.34 -3.37
C ARG A 263 4.34 -16.95 -2.75
N PHE A 264 5.36 -16.19 -3.11
CA PHE A 264 5.58 -14.82 -2.65
C PHE A 264 5.50 -13.85 -3.83
N ALA A 265 5.28 -12.59 -3.53
CA ALA A 265 5.33 -11.53 -4.54
C ALA A 265 6.74 -11.34 -5.11
N TYR A 266 7.76 -11.70 -4.34
CA TYR A 266 9.18 -11.60 -4.67
C TYR A 266 10.00 -12.47 -3.71
N LEU A 267 11.05 -13.14 -4.21
CA LEU A 267 12.01 -13.87 -3.39
C LEU A 267 13.43 -13.48 -3.79
N GLY A 268 14.09 -12.66 -2.98
CA GLY A 268 15.43 -12.15 -3.23
C GLY A 268 16.51 -12.91 -2.46
N LEU A 269 17.65 -13.13 -3.11
CA LEU A 269 18.87 -13.68 -2.52
C LEU A 269 19.96 -12.62 -2.57
N LEU A 270 20.41 -12.15 -1.41
CA LEU A 270 21.55 -11.25 -1.34
C LEU A 270 22.86 -12.02 -1.60
N GLY A 271 23.73 -11.41 -2.40
CA GLY A 271 25.09 -11.89 -2.64
C GLY A 271 25.39 -12.15 -4.12
N PRO A 272 26.66 -12.48 -4.45
CA PRO A 272 27.12 -12.58 -5.84
C PRO A 272 26.42 -13.70 -6.64
N SER A 273 26.33 -13.55 -7.97
CA SER A 273 25.69 -14.54 -8.86
C SER A 273 26.25 -15.96 -8.69
N LYS A 274 27.56 -16.09 -8.48
CA LYS A 274 28.21 -17.40 -8.22
C LYS A 274 27.70 -18.07 -6.94
N ARG A 275 27.44 -17.30 -5.87
CA ARG A 275 26.87 -17.82 -4.62
C ARG A 275 25.44 -18.31 -4.86
N ARG A 276 24.64 -17.52 -5.59
CA ARG A 276 23.28 -17.90 -5.99
C ARG A 276 23.28 -19.21 -6.78
N GLU A 277 24.08 -19.31 -7.83
CA GLU A 277 24.14 -20.50 -8.69
C GLU A 277 24.46 -21.76 -7.88
N LYS A 278 25.43 -21.67 -6.97
CA LYS A 278 25.77 -22.78 -6.06
C LYS A 278 24.58 -23.14 -5.16
N LEU A 279 23.95 -22.13 -4.54
CA LEU A 279 22.82 -22.32 -3.63
C LEU A 279 21.62 -22.98 -4.35
N LEU A 280 21.32 -22.54 -5.58
CA LEU A 280 20.25 -23.12 -6.38
C LEU A 280 20.57 -24.55 -6.82
N GLY A 281 21.83 -24.83 -7.17
CA GLY A 281 22.28 -26.19 -7.48
C GLY A 281 22.02 -27.16 -6.32
N GLU A 282 22.49 -26.81 -5.11
CA GLU A 282 22.25 -27.63 -3.92
C GLU A 282 20.77 -27.66 -3.54
N PHE A 283 20.00 -26.59 -3.73
CA PHE A 283 18.56 -26.60 -3.51
C PHE A 283 17.84 -27.61 -4.40
N ILE A 284 18.18 -27.66 -5.69
CA ILE A 284 17.59 -28.62 -6.65
C ILE A 284 17.90 -30.07 -6.24
N GLU A 285 19.10 -30.34 -5.73
CA GLU A 285 19.46 -31.67 -5.22
C GLU A 285 18.59 -32.09 -4.02
N HIS A 286 18.24 -31.14 -3.14
CA HIS A 286 17.44 -31.40 -1.94
C HIS A 286 15.93 -31.35 -2.17
N ALA A 287 15.48 -30.67 -3.23
CA ALA A 287 14.06 -30.45 -3.52
C ALA A 287 13.77 -30.54 -5.04
N PRO A 288 13.99 -31.72 -5.67
CA PRO A 288 13.83 -31.91 -7.11
C PRO A 288 12.37 -31.78 -7.59
N GLU A 289 11.40 -31.86 -6.68
CA GLU A 289 9.97 -31.78 -6.96
C GLU A 289 9.42 -30.34 -7.12
N VAL A 290 10.25 -29.32 -6.87
CA VAL A 290 9.83 -27.93 -6.88
C VAL A 290 9.56 -27.44 -8.31
N SER A 291 8.48 -26.68 -8.49
CA SER A 291 8.06 -26.19 -9.80
C SER A 291 9.02 -25.15 -10.39
N GLU A 292 9.09 -25.09 -11.72
CA GLU A 292 9.86 -24.05 -12.43
C GLU A 292 9.41 -22.62 -12.06
N ASP A 293 8.12 -22.44 -11.77
CA ASP A 293 7.54 -21.18 -11.29
C ASP A 293 8.22 -20.65 -10.02
N PHE A 294 8.69 -21.53 -9.14
CA PHE A 294 9.42 -21.10 -7.94
C PHE A 294 10.76 -20.46 -8.31
N PHE A 295 11.50 -21.08 -9.22
CA PHE A 295 12.81 -20.60 -9.67
C PHE A 295 12.73 -19.31 -10.46
N THR A 296 11.68 -19.14 -11.29
CA THR A 296 11.47 -17.88 -12.03
C THR A 296 11.17 -16.69 -11.11
N ASN A 297 10.70 -16.96 -9.88
CA ASN A 297 10.45 -15.94 -8.86
C ASN A 297 11.68 -15.64 -7.98
N ILE A 298 12.81 -16.33 -8.19
CA ILE A 298 14.04 -16.08 -7.44
C ILE A 298 14.87 -14.99 -8.12
N HIS A 299 15.09 -13.90 -7.40
CA HIS A 299 15.93 -12.78 -7.79
C HIS A 299 17.27 -12.86 -7.06
N GLY A 300 18.37 -12.75 -7.78
CA GLY A 300 19.70 -12.89 -7.17
C GLY A 300 20.81 -12.56 -8.17
N PRO A 301 21.78 -11.71 -7.84
CA PRO A 301 21.81 -10.82 -6.68
C PRO A 301 20.53 -9.98 -6.59
N ALA A 302 19.95 -9.87 -5.39
CA ALA A 302 18.75 -9.07 -5.16
C ALA A 302 19.06 -7.58 -5.40
N GLY A 303 18.14 -6.90 -6.08
CA GLY A 303 18.20 -5.48 -6.38
C GLY A 303 18.50 -5.14 -7.84
N LEU A 304 18.08 -3.93 -8.24
CA LEU A 304 18.40 -3.37 -9.55
C LEU A 304 19.90 -3.05 -9.69
N ASN A 305 20.41 -3.16 -10.92
CA ASN A 305 21.76 -2.73 -11.25
C ASN A 305 21.87 -1.20 -11.25
N LEU A 306 22.09 -0.62 -10.07
CA LEU A 306 22.28 0.81 -9.84
C LEU A 306 23.76 1.18 -9.59
N GLY A 307 24.66 0.19 -9.58
CA GLY A 307 26.04 0.38 -9.11
C GLY A 307 26.13 0.66 -7.61
N ALA A 308 25.21 0.11 -6.82
CA ALA A 308 25.14 0.33 -5.38
C ALA A 308 26.37 -0.25 -4.65
N GLU A 309 26.97 0.55 -3.77
CA GLU A 309 28.15 0.17 -2.98
C GLU A 309 27.86 0.12 -1.47
N THR A 310 27.06 1.07 -0.97
CA THR A 310 26.72 1.17 0.46
C THR A 310 25.48 0.34 0.82
N ALA A 311 25.33 -0.02 2.10
CA ALA A 311 24.14 -0.75 2.57
C ALA A 311 22.82 0.01 2.27
N GLN A 312 22.85 1.34 2.35
CA GLN A 312 21.72 2.21 2.03
C GLN A 312 21.39 2.18 0.53
N GLU A 313 22.40 2.24 -0.34
CA GLU A 313 22.21 2.14 -1.79
C GLU A 313 21.71 0.75 -2.20
N ILE A 314 22.23 -0.31 -1.56
CA ILE A 314 21.77 -1.69 -1.76
C ILE A 314 20.31 -1.82 -1.33
N ALA A 315 19.93 -1.27 -0.18
CA ALA A 315 18.54 -1.24 0.28
C ALA A 315 17.62 -0.56 -0.74
N VAL A 316 18.01 0.60 -1.27
CA VAL A 316 17.26 1.30 -2.33
C VAL A 316 17.15 0.44 -3.59
N SER A 317 18.24 -0.21 -4.00
CA SER A 317 18.28 -1.10 -5.16
C SER A 317 17.30 -2.29 -5.01
N ILE A 318 17.27 -2.95 -3.85
CA ILE A 318 16.37 -4.06 -3.53
C ILE A 318 14.91 -3.60 -3.52
N VAL A 319 14.62 -2.51 -2.80
CA VAL A 319 13.26 -1.96 -2.70
C VAL A 319 12.73 -1.55 -4.08
N ALA A 320 13.59 -0.95 -4.93
CA ALA A 320 13.22 -0.59 -6.29
C ALA A 320 12.94 -1.81 -7.17
N GLU A 321 13.71 -2.90 -7.04
CA GLU A 321 13.44 -4.15 -7.76
C GLU A 321 12.11 -4.76 -7.33
N ILE A 322 11.86 -4.88 -6.02
CA ILE A 322 10.61 -5.41 -5.48
C ILE A 322 9.42 -4.62 -6.03
N LEU A 323 9.50 -3.28 -6.03
CA LEU A 323 8.46 -2.43 -6.61
C LEU A 323 8.24 -2.71 -8.10
N ALA A 324 9.31 -2.85 -8.88
CA ALA A 324 9.20 -3.13 -10.31
C ALA A 324 8.51 -4.47 -10.57
N VAL A 325 8.92 -5.52 -9.85
CA VAL A 325 8.36 -6.88 -9.95
C VAL A 325 6.88 -6.90 -9.57
N VAL A 326 6.53 -6.35 -8.41
CA VAL A 326 5.14 -6.31 -7.90
C VAL A 326 4.22 -5.52 -8.84
N ARG A 327 4.74 -4.46 -9.48
CA ARG A 327 4.01 -3.63 -10.44
C ARG A 327 4.06 -4.16 -11.87
N LYS A 328 4.74 -5.29 -12.10
CA LYS A 328 4.98 -5.87 -13.43
C LYS A 328 5.52 -4.83 -14.42
N GLN A 329 6.46 -4.01 -13.97
CA GLN A 329 7.10 -2.97 -14.77
C GLN A 329 8.57 -3.30 -15.00
N ASP A 330 9.08 -2.86 -16.13
CA ASP A 330 10.53 -2.75 -16.35
C ASP A 330 11.07 -1.50 -15.64
N ALA A 331 12.18 -1.64 -14.93
CA ALA A 331 12.79 -0.56 -14.15
C ALA A 331 13.67 0.38 -14.99
N SER A 332 13.32 0.58 -16.26
CA SER A 332 14.07 1.44 -17.17
C SER A 332 13.76 2.93 -16.95
N PRO A 333 14.69 3.85 -17.30
CA PRO A 333 14.45 5.28 -17.14
C PRO A 333 13.20 5.75 -17.90
N LEU A 334 12.32 6.49 -17.22
CA LEU A 334 11.06 6.98 -17.81
C LEU A 334 11.24 7.77 -19.11
N LYS A 335 12.37 8.48 -19.28
CA LYS A 335 12.71 9.20 -20.52
C LYS A 335 12.77 8.29 -21.76
N LYS A 336 13.01 6.99 -21.58
CA LYS A 336 13.05 6.01 -22.68
C LYS A 336 11.66 5.42 -23.00
N ARG A 337 10.67 5.59 -22.11
CA ARG A 337 9.32 5.07 -22.30
C ARG A 337 8.57 5.94 -23.32
N LYS A 338 7.97 5.31 -24.32
CA LYS A 338 7.01 5.96 -25.22
C LYS A 338 5.59 5.78 -24.65
N GLY A 339 4.83 6.86 -24.50
CA GLY A 339 3.44 6.83 -24.01
C GLY A 339 3.28 7.14 -22.50
N ARG A 340 2.07 6.89 -21.97
CA ARG A 340 1.71 7.20 -20.56
C ARG A 340 2.46 6.29 -19.57
N ILE A 341 2.82 6.84 -18.40
CA ILE A 341 3.57 6.12 -17.34
C ILE A 341 2.83 4.88 -16.84
N HIS A 342 1.50 4.91 -16.83
CA HIS A 342 0.72 3.71 -16.59
C HIS A 342 -0.35 3.58 -17.65
N SER A 343 -0.09 2.68 -18.59
CA SER A 343 -1.07 2.06 -19.46
C SER A 343 -1.94 1.13 -18.60
N GLN A 344 -3.26 1.14 -18.82
CA GLN A 344 -4.08 0.04 -18.33
C GLN A 344 -3.50 -1.24 -18.94
N THR A 345 -3.03 -2.16 -18.10
CA THR A 345 -2.94 -3.56 -18.51
C THR A 345 -4.37 -3.98 -18.83
N GLU A 346 -4.62 -4.27 -20.10
CA GLU A 346 -5.83 -4.98 -20.54
C GLU A 346 -5.99 -6.30 -19.79
#